data_AF-A0A090RNF0-F1
#
_entry.id   AF-A0A090RNF0-F1
#
_cell.length_a   1.000
_cell.length_b   1.000
_cell.length_c   1.000
_cell.angle_alpha   90.00
_cell.angle_beta   90.00
_cell.angle_gamma   90.00
#
_symmetry.space_group_name_H-M   'P 1'
#
loop_
_entity.id
_entity.type
_entity.pdbx_description
1 polymer ?
#
loop_
_entity_poly.entity_id
_entity_poly.type
_entity_poly.pdbx_seq_one_letter_code
_entity_poly.pdbx_strand_id
1 'polypeptide(L)'
;MGAGIAHCPLSNMYFADAAFPLREALDQDLHVGLGSDLSGGPLPSIFHAALDAVSHSRVREAGTNTHIMDQRGEANSRVSFVEAFWLATHGGGLTLDLPVGIFKPGYYFDALVIDSNTAGSQVRIYDDLDSAQDALEKIIVHTTEPAISAVWVSGKQIK
;
A
#
# COMPACT_ATOMS: atom_id res chain seq x y z
N MET A 1 21.08 8.77 -7.55
CA MET A 1 21.47 7.36 -7.37
C MET A 1 21.60 7.13 -5.87
N GLY A 2 20.56 6.55 -5.28
CA GLY A 2 20.54 6.06 -3.91
C GLY A 2 20.08 4.60 -3.90
N ALA A 3 20.11 3.94 -2.76
CA ALA A 3 19.48 2.64 -2.60
C ALA A 3 17.97 2.82 -2.35
N GLY A 4 17.15 1.95 -2.94
CA GLY A 4 15.71 1.87 -2.68
C GLY A 4 15.37 0.76 -1.70
N ILE A 5 14.31 0.93 -0.91
CA ILE A 5 13.82 -0.07 0.05
C ILE A 5 12.51 -0.66 -0.47
N ALA A 6 12.48 -1.98 -0.66
CA ALA A 6 11.24 -2.71 -0.87
C ALA A 6 10.69 -3.17 0.48
N HIS A 7 9.67 -2.47 0.99
CA HIS A 7 9.01 -2.83 2.24
C HIS A 7 7.97 -3.93 1.99
N CYS A 8 8.17 -5.09 2.62
CA CYS A 8 7.29 -6.25 2.52
C CYS A 8 6.69 -6.57 3.90
N PRO A 9 5.63 -5.85 4.34
CA PRO A 9 5.22 -5.85 5.74
C PRO A 9 4.86 -7.26 6.23
N LEU A 10 4.04 -8.00 5.49
CA LEU A 10 3.59 -9.33 5.88
C LEU A 10 4.74 -10.33 6.03
N SER A 11 5.70 -10.32 5.10
CA SER A 11 6.90 -11.16 5.18
C SER A 11 7.76 -10.82 6.40
N ASN A 12 7.92 -9.53 6.72
CA ASN A 12 8.65 -9.11 7.92
C ASN A 12 8.02 -9.65 9.21
N MET A 13 6.68 -9.73 9.27
CA MET A 13 6.00 -10.35 10.41
C MET A 13 6.22 -11.87 10.46
N TYR A 14 6.22 -12.57 9.32
CA TYR A 14 6.38 -14.01 9.31
C TYR A 14 7.82 -14.50 9.55
N PHE A 15 8.82 -13.75 9.10
CA PHE A 15 10.20 -14.25 9.07
C PHE A 15 11.21 -13.41 9.83
N ALA A 16 10.91 -12.15 10.15
CA ALA A 16 11.78 -11.27 10.90
C ALA A 16 11.27 -10.96 12.32
N ASP A 17 10.05 -11.41 12.66
CA ASP A 17 9.35 -11.10 13.91
C ASP A 17 9.36 -9.58 14.23
N ALA A 18 9.34 -8.74 13.19
CA ALA A 18 9.60 -7.31 13.30
C ALA A 18 8.70 -6.47 12.39
N ALA A 19 8.37 -5.26 12.86
CA ALA A 19 7.80 -4.21 12.05
C ALA A 19 8.91 -3.31 11.53
N PHE A 20 8.94 -3.06 10.22
CA PHE A 20 9.87 -2.09 9.64
C PHE A 20 9.54 -0.67 10.14
N PRO A 21 10.53 0.15 10.54
CA PRO A 21 10.32 1.54 10.96
C PRO A 21 10.01 2.44 9.75
N LEU A 22 8.82 2.27 9.16
CA LEU A 22 8.43 2.92 7.92
C LEU A 22 8.35 4.44 8.07
N ARG A 23 7.75 4.94 9.15
CA ARG A 23 7.66 6.39 9.40
C ARG A 23 9.04 7.03 9.40
N GLU A 24 9.98 6.44 10.12
CA GLU A 24 11.35 6.95 10.26
C GLU A 24 12.09 6.95 8.93
N ALA A 25 11.84 5.95 8.07
CA ALA A 25 12.40 5.92 6.73
C ALA A 25 11.84 7.05 5.85
N LEU A 26 10.53 7.30 5.93
CA LEU A 26 9.89 8.38 5.17
C LEU A 26 10.34 9.76 5.66
N ASP A 27 10.46 9.96 6.97
CA ASP A 27 10.93 11.22 7.56
C ASP A 27 12.41 11.52 7.26
N GLN A 28 13.17 10.51 6.83
CA GLN A 28 14.55 10.64 6.34
C GLN A 28 14.64 10.75 4.80
N ASP A 29 13.51 10.98 4.12
CA ASP A 29 13.43 11.07 2.66
C ASP A 29 13.97 9.82 1.93
N LEU A 30 13.92 8.65 2.56
CA LEU A 30 14.34 7.41 1.91
C LEU A 30 13.31 6.97 0.87
N HIS A 31 13.80 6.48 -0.27
CA HIS A 31 12.93 5.93 -1.30
C HIS A 31 12.43 4.55 -0.86
N VAL A 32 11.13 4.46 -0.55
CA VAL A 32 10.46 3.22 -0.14
C VAL A 32 9.33 2.89 -1.11
N GLY A 33 9.29 1.63 -1.54
CA GLY A 33 8.18 1.03 -2.28
C GLY A 33 7.63 -0.18 -1.53
N LEU A 34 6.48 -0.71 -1.97
CA LEU A 34 5.88 -1.91 -1.38
C LEU A 34 6.18 -3.16 -2.20
N GLY A 35 6.39 -4.28 -1.52
CA GLY A 35 6.55 -5.60 -2.12
C GLY A 35 5.62 -6.63 -1.48
N SER A 36 5.10 -7.56 -2.29
CA SER A 36 4.35 -8.71 -1.79
C SER A 36 5.24 -9.84 -1.26
N ASP A 37 6.49 -9.89 -1.72
CA ASP A 37 7.49 -10.90 -1.36
C ASP A 37 6.99 -12.34 -1.45
N LEU A 38 6.48 -12.77 -2.61
CA LEU A 38 6.10 -14.17 -2.82
C LEU A 38 7.36 -15.07 -2.76
N SER A 39 7.43 -16.15 -1.99
CA SER A 39 6.38 -16.85 -1.21
C SER A 39 6.32 -16.50 0.29
N GLY A 40 7.06 -15.48 0.74
CA GLY A 40 6.99 -14.98 2.11
C GLY A 40 5.65 -14.32 2.44
N GLY A 41 5.03 -13.63 1.48
CA GLY A 41 3.62 -13.25 1.49
C GLY A 41 2.75 -14.28 0.75
N PRO A 42 1.51 -14.55 1.19
CA PRO A 42 0.60 -15.50 0.55
C PRO A 42 -0.20 -14.89 -0.62
N LEU A 43 -0.20 -13.57 -0.80
CA LEU A 43 -1.11 -12.87 -1.72
C LEU A 43 -0.35 -12.03 -2.77
N PRO A 44 -0.59 -12.23 -4.08
CA PRO A 44 0.02 -11.44 -5.15
C PRO A 44 -0.69 -10.08 -5.32
N SER A 45 -0.77 -9.26 -4.26
CA SER A 45 -1.49 -7.98 -4.28
C SER A 45 -0.73 -6.89 -3.55
N ILE A 46 -0.41 -5.81 -4.27
CA ILE A 46 0.18 -4.59 -3.68
C ILE A 46 -0.85 -3.82 -2.85
N PHE A 47 -2.15 -3.94 -3.13
CA PHE A 47 -3.19 -3.39 -2.24
C PHE A 47 -3.13 -4.03 -0.85
N HIS A 48 -2.92 -5.35 -0.78
CA HIS A 48 -2.72 -6.03 0.50
C HIS A 48 -1.43 -5.59 1.18
N ALA A 49 -0.31 -5.47 0.45
CA ALA A 49 0.92 -4.93 1.02
C ALA A 49 0.73 -3.52 1.60
N ALA A 50 -0.11 -2.67 0.98
CA ALA A 50 -0.43 -1.35 1.50
C ALA A 50 -1.27 -1.43 2.78
N LEU A 51 -2.29 -2.29 2.82
CA LEU A 51 -3.08 -2.55 4.02
C LEU A 51 -2.21 -3.09 5.17
N ASP A 52 -1.30 -4.01 4.87
CA ASP A 52 -0.39 -4.58 5.87
C ASP A 52 0.58 -3.52 6.40
N ALA A 53 1.10 -2.64 5.55
CA ALA A 53 1.95 -1.52 5.97
C ALA A 53 1.22 -0.59 6.96
N VAL A 54 -0.03 -0.22 6.66
CA VAL A 54 -0.88 0.56 7.56
C VAL A 54 -1.10 -0.18 8.87
N SER A 55 -1.51 -1.45 8.80
CA SER A 55 -1.81 -2.27 9.97
C SER A 55 -0.59 -2.45 10.88
N HIS A 56 0.57 -2.73 10.29
CA HIS A 56 1.83 -2.89 11.00
C HIS A 56 2.26 -1.60 11.70
N SER A 57 2.17 -0.46 11.02
CA SER A 57 2.50 0.84 11.63
C SER A 57 1.62 1.14 12.85
N ARG A 58 0.33 0.78 12.79
CA ARG A 58 -0.63 0.96 13.88
C ARG A 58 -0.35 0.02 15.06
N VAL A 59 -0.04 -1.25 14.78
CA VAL A 59 0.33 -2.23 15.81
C VAL A 59 1.64 -1.83 16.49
N ARG A 60 2.63 -1.37 15.72
CA ARG A 60 3.89 -0.85 16.24
C ARG A 60 3.66 0.37 17.13
N GLU A 61 2.87 1.34 16.67
CA GLU A 61 2.60 2.53 17.47
C GLU A 61 1.84 2.20 18.75
N ALA A 62 0.80 1.36 18.66
CA ALA A 62 -0.05 1.05 19.80
C ALA A 62 0.57 0.06 20.79
N GLY A 63 1.52 -0.77 20.35
CA GLY A 63 2.07 -1.90 21.10
C GLY A 63 1.05 -3.02 21.36
N THR A 64 1.54 -4.25 21.52
CA THR A 64 0.68 -5.45 21.69
C THR A 64 0.63 -5.95 23.13
N ASN A 65 1.53 -5.53 24.00
CA ASN A 65 1.59 -6.02 25.38
C ASN A 65 0.46 -5.42 26.24
N THR A 66 -0.45 -6.25 26.74
CA THR A 66 -1.62 -5.82 27.53
C THR A 66 -1.30 -5.52 29.00
N HIS A 67 -0.13 -5.89 29.50
CA HIS A 67 0.26 -5.69 30.91
C HIS A 67 0.97 -4.37 31.17
N ILE A 68 1.43 -3.68 30.14
CA ILE A 68 2.18 -2.41 30.21
C ILE A 68 1.60 -1.36 29.27
N MET A 69 0.28 -1.14 29.34
CA MET A 69 -0.46 -0.28 28.40
C MET A 69 0.14 1.12 28.24
N ASP A 70 0.63 1.74 29.33
CA ASP A 70 1.17 3.10 29.29
C ASP A 70 2.63 3.18 28.79
N GLN A 71 3.30 2.03 28.61
CA GLN A 71 4.73 1.94 28.24
C GLN A 71 4.96 1.12 26.97
N ARG A 72 3.91 0.61 26.34
CA ARG A 72 4.01 -0.20 25.13
C ARG A 72 3.98 0.66 23.87
N GLY A 73 4.50 0.09 22.79
CA GLY A 73 4.45 0.71 21.48
C GLY A 73 5.43 1.86 21.31
N GLU A 74 5.44 2.42 20.12
CA GLU A 74 6.38 3.46 19.71
C GLU A 74 5.60 4.64 19.14
N ALA A 75 5.40 5.67 19.95
CA ALA A 75 4.58 6.83 19.57
C ALA A 75 5.03 7.48 18.25
N ASN A 76 4.06 8.00 17.50
CA ASN A 76 4.25 8.65 16.20
C ASN A 76 4.75 7.73 15.08
N SER A 77 4.61 6.40 15.22
CA SER A 77 5.03 5.44 14.19
C SER A 77 4.00 5.20 13.07
N ARG A 78 2.79 5.78 13.17
CA ARG A 78 1.69 5.53 12.22
C ARG A 78 2.00 5.99 10.80
N VAL A 79 1.46 5.22 9.85
CA VAL A 79 1.38 5.55 8.42
C VAL A 79 -0.09 5.49 7.98
N SER A 80 -0.50 6.47 7.18
CA SER A 80 -1.85 6.60 6.66
C SER A 80 -2.08 5.74 5.42
N PHE A 81 -3.35 5.54 5.04
CA PHE A 81 -3.70 4.89 3.77
C PHE A 81 -3.22 5.69 2.55
N VAL A 82 -3.23 7.02 2.63
CA VAL A 82 -2.72 7.89 1.55
C VAL A 82 -1.22 7.67 1.34
N GLU A 83 -0.45 7.61 2.43
CA GLU A 83 0.98 7.31 2.36
C GLU A 83 1.23 5.89 1.84
N ALA A 84 0.51 4.89 2.34
CA ALA A 84 0.65 3.52 1.84
C ALA A 84 0.30 3.40 0.34
N PHE A 85 -0.72 4.12 -0.12
CA PHE A 85 -1.07 4.19 -1.54
C PHE A 85 0.00 4.89 -2.37
N TRP A 86 0.63 5.94 -1.84
CA TRP A 86 1.79 6.58 -2.47
C TRP A 86 2.94 5.58 -2.65
N LEU A 87 3.28 4.81 -1.62
CA LEU A 87 4.33 3.78 -1.70
C LEU A 87 3.96 2.65 -2.68
N ALA A 88 2.68 2.30 -2.77
CA ALA A 88 2.16 1.34 -3.74
C ALA A 88 2.23 1.83 -5.20
N THR A 89 2.38 3.14 -5.41
CA THR A 89 2.31 3.77 -6.74
C THR A 89 3.56 4.58 -7.02
N HIS A 90 3.53 5.90 -6.86
CA HIS A 90 4.63 6.78 -7.22
C HIS A 90 5.89 6.54 -6.38
N GLY A 91 5.75 6.26 -5.07
CA GLY A 91 6.87 5.91 -4.20
C GLY A 91 7.61 4.64 -4.68
N GLY A 92 6.87 3.64 -5.15
CA GLY A 92 7.44 2.48 -5.84
C GLY A 92 8.17 2.86 -7.13
N GLY A 93 7.58 3.74 -7.94
CA GLY A 93 8.24 4.30 -9.14
C GLY A 93 9.56 5.00 -8.83
N LEU A 94 9.60 5.86 -7.80
CA LEU A 94 10.80 6.54 -7.32
C LEU A 94 11.86 5.55 -6.79
N THR A 95 11.42 4.50 -6.12
CA THR A 95 12.31 3.45 -5.58
C THR A 95 12.98 2.65 -6.69
N LEU A 96 12.31 2.49 -7.82
CA LEU A 96 12.80 1.75 -8.99
C LEU A 96 13.45 2.64 -10.06
N ASP A 97 13.54 3.96 -9.83
CA ASP A 97 13.96 4.95 -10.83
C ASP A 97 13.16 4.87 -12.15
N LEU A 98 11.84 4.61 -12.05
CA LEU A 98 10.91 4.49 -13.18
C LEU A 98 9.90 5.66 -13.22
N PRO A 99 9.61 6.24 -14.41
CA PRO A 99 8.63 7.30 -14.54
C PRO A 99 7.20 6.72 -14.59
N VAL A 100 6.75 6.13 -13.48
CA VAL A 100 5.44 5.46 -13.30
C VAL A 100 4.73 5.92 -12.01
N GLY A 101 3.50 5.44 -11.80
CA GLY A 101 2.80 5.57 -10.51
C GLY A 101 2.13 6.92 -10.25
N ILE A 102 2.15 7.85 -11.21
CA ILE A 102 1.42 9.12 -11.15
C ILE A 102 0.94 9.54 -12.54
N PHE A 103 -0.24 10.16 -12.61
CA PHE A 103 -0.75 10.74 -13.85
C PHE A 103 -0.17 12.13 -14.09
N LYS A 104 0.94 12.18 -14.84
CA LYS A 104 1.64 13.42 -15.17
C LYS A 104 2.30 13.31 -16.55
N PRO A 105 2.36 14.38 -17.36
CA PRO A 105 3.14 14.38 -18.60
C PRO A 105 4.59 13.92 -18.36
N GLY A 106 5.08 13.03 -19.23
CA GLY A 106 6.41 12.41 -19.11
C GLY A 106 6.45 11.09 -18.34
N TYR A 107 5.31 10.63 -17.80
CA TYR A 107 5.17 9.33 -17.13
C TYR A 107 4.44 8.32 -18.03
N TYR A 108 4.74 7.04 -17.86
CA TYR A 108 4.01 5.97 -18.54
C TYR A 108 2.58 5.89 -18.02
N PHE A 109 1.64 5.59 -18.92
CA PHE A 109 0.26 5.33 -18.55
C PHE A 109 0.10 3.86 -18.11
N ASP A 110 0.47 3.62 -16.86
CA ASP A 110 0.21 2.39 -16.13
C ASP A 110 -0.97 2.63 -15.17
N ALA A 111 -2.09 1.94 -15.37
CA ALA A 111 -3.33 2.24 -14.67
C ALA A 111 -4.20 0.99 -14.45
N LEU A 112 -4.95 1.02 -13.34
CA LEU A 112 -6.01 0.06 -13.05
C LEU A 112 -7.35 0.80 -13.09
N VAL A 113 -8.35 0.20 -13.73
CA VAL A 113 -9.74 0.64 -13.62
C VAL A 113 -10.43 -0.26 -12.61
N ILE A 114 -10.90 0.35 -11.52
CA ILE A 114 -11.63 -0.35 -10.45
C ILE A 114 -13.11 -0.08 -10.63
N ASP A 115 -13.89 -1.14 -10.85
CA ASP A 115 -15.34 -1.08 -11.01
C ASP A 115 -16.04 -1.82 -9.85
N SER A 116 -16.70 -1.03 -9.00
CA SER A 116 -17.48 -1.52 -7.85
C SER A 116 -18.75 -2.27 -8.24
N ASN A 117 -19.21 -2.15 -9.48
CA ASN A 117 -20.46 -2.73 -9.97
C ASN A 117 -20.27 -4.08 -10.67
N THR A 118 -19.02 -4.50 -10.90
CA THR A 118 -18.72 -5.80 -11.50
C THR A 118 -19.21 -6.94 -10.61
N ALA A 119 -19.74 -8.00 -11.22
CA ALA A 119 -20.16 -9.20 -10.49
C ALA A 119 -18.97 -9.79 -9.70
N GLY A 120 -19.17 -10.02 -8.40
CA GLY A 120 -18.12 -10.51 -7.50
C GLY A 120 -17.17 -9.44 -6.96
N SER A 121 -17.28 -8.18 -7.39
CA SER A 121 -16.56 -7.07 -6.76
C SER A 121 -16.96 -6.96 -5.29
N GLN A 122 -15.98 -6.78 -4.41
CA GLN A 122 -16.20 -6.50 -2.98
C GLN A 122 -16.07 -5.00 -2.66
N VAL A 123 -15.61 -4.19 -3.62
CA VAL A 123 -15.51 -2.74 -3.47
C VAL A 123 -16.91 -2.14 -3.56
N ARG A 124 -17.29 -1.30 -2.60
CA ARG A 124 -18.59 -0.60 -2.55
C ARG A 124 -18.36 0.87 -2.25
N ILE A 125 -18.46 1.70 -3.28
CA ILE A 125 -18.34 3.15 -3.18
C ILE A 125 -19.73 3.76 -3.39
N TYR A 126 -20.13 4.65 -2.51
CA TYR A 126 -21.42 5.33 -2.52
C TYR A 126 -21.17 6.83 -2.68
N ASP A 127 -21.46 7.39 -3.86
CA ASP A 127 -21.14 8.77 -4.21
C ASP A 127 -21.69 9.82 -3.22
N ASP A 128 -22.85 9.53 -2.61
CA ASP A 128 -23.51 10.45 -1.65
C ASP A 128 -22.96 10.33 -0.21
N LEU A 129 -22.21 9.28 0.11
CA LEU A 129 -21.76 8.96 1.48
C LEU A 129 -20.25 8.95 1.65
N ASP A 130 -19.51 8.62 0.59
CA ASP A 130 -18.07 8.38 0.66
C ASP A 130 -17.28 9.60 0.17
N SER A 131 -16.35 10.06 0.99
CA SER A 131 -15.31 10.98 0.52
C SER A 131 -14.32 10.28 -0.41
N ALA A 132 -13.46 11.05 -1.08
CA ALA A 132 -12.35 10.48 -1.85
C ALA A 132 -11.40 9.63 -0.98
N GLN A 133 -11.26 9.97 0.30
CA GLN A 133 -10.48 9.18 1.23
C GLN A 133 -11.18 7.85 1.55
N ASP A 134 -12.48 7.87 1.83
CA ASP A 134 -13.26 6.64 2.09
C ASP A 134 -13.21 5.71 0.87
N ALA A 135 -13.36 6.25 -0.33
CA ALA A 135 -13.24 5.50 -1.57
C ALA A 135 -11.85 4.85 -1.72
N LEU A 136 -10.78 5.60 -1.45
CA LEU A 136 -9.41 5.08 -1.48
C LEU A 136 -9.20 3.94 -0.48
N GLU A 137 -9.63 4.12 0.77
CA GLU A 137 -9.52 3.10 1.81
C GLU A 137 -10.27 1.83 1.41
N LYS A 138 -11.50 1.96 0.88
CA LYS A 138 -12.27 0.81 0.39
C LYS A 138 -11.62 0.12 -0.80
N ILE A 139 -11.00 0.88 -1.71
CA ILE A 139 -10.23 0.30 -2.82
C ILE A 139 -9.05 -0.51 -2.27
N ILE A 140 -8.26 0.04 -1.34
CA ILE A 140 -7.10 -0.65 -0.78
C ILE A 140 -7.53 -1.93 -0.03
N VAL A 141 -8.59 -1.85 0.76
CA VAL A 141 -9.01 -2.95 1.63
C VAL A 141 -9.76 -4.05 0.88
N HIS A 142 -10.58 -3.69 -0.12
CA HIS A 142 -11.55 -4.62 -0.72
C HIS A 142 -11.30 -4.96 -2.19
N THR A 143 -10.28 -4.38 -2.84
CA THR A 143 -9.98 -4.72 -4.24
C THR A 143 -9.52 -6.17 -4.36
N THR A 144 -10.28 -6.93 -5.13
CA THR A 144 -9.96 -8.27 -5.60
C THR A 144 -10.01 -8.29 -7.12
N GLU A 145 -9.51 -9.35 -7.75
CA GLU A 145 -9.42 -9.45 -9.21
C GLU A 145 -10.74 -9.12 -9.97
N PRO A 146 -11.93 -9.53 -9.49
CA PRO A 146 -13.20 -9.18 -10.16
C PRO A 146 -13.50 -7.68 -10.20
N ALA A 147 -12.95 -6.89 -9.28
CA ALA A 147 -13.13 -5.43 -9.27
C ALA A 147 -12.24 -4.73 -10.29
N ILE A 148 -11.18 -5.38 -10.80
CA ILE A 148 -10.25 -4.79 -11.77
C ILE A 148 -10.79 -5.05 -13.18
N SER A 149 -11.51 -4.07 -13.72
CA SER A 149 -12.19 -4.18 -15.02
C SER A 149 -11.29 -3.88 -16.21
N ALA A 150 -10.21 -3.11 -16.03
CA ALA A 150 -9.19 -2.91 -17.05
C ALA A 150 -7.79 -2.70 -16.44
N VAL A 151 -6.77 -3.11 -17.18
CA VAL A 151 -5.35 -2.89 -16.85
C VAL A 151 -4.64 -2.28 -18.04
N TRP A 152 -3.97 -1.16 -17.82
CA TRP A 152 -3.17 -0.46 -18.81
C TRP A 152 -1.70 -0.53 -18.43
N VAL A 153 -0.85 -0.84 -19.41
CA VAL A 153 0.62 -0.80 -19.28
C VAL A 153 1.18 -0.01 -20.45
N SER A 154 1.88 1.08 -20.14
CA SER A 154 2.49 2.00 -21.11
C SER A 154 1.51 2.46 -22.20
N GLY A 155 0.27 2.77 -21.81
CA GLY A 155 -0.77 3.23 -22.74
C GLY A 155 -1.48 2.12 -23.51
N LYS A 156 -1.12 0.84 -23.32
CA LYS A 156 -1.80 -0.30 -23.93
C LYS A 156 -2.67 -1.03 -22.91
N GLN A 157 -3.95 -1.20 -23.23
CA GLN A 157 -4.84 -2.05 -22.44
C GLN A 157 -4.44 -3.53 -22.64
N ILE A 158 -4.20 -4.23 -21.54
CA ILE A 158 -3.83 -5.65 -21.50
C ILE A 158 -4.86 -6.54 -20.79
N LYS A 159 -5.79 -5.93 -20.04
CA LYS A 159 -7.02 -6.52 -19.51
C LYS A 159 -8.16 -5.57 -19.81
#